data_AF-A0A920T6M3-F1
#
_entry.id   AF-A0A920T6M3-F1
#
_cell.length_a   1.000
_cell.length_b   1.000
_cell.length_c   1.000
_cell.angle_alpha   90.00
_cell.angle_beta   90.00
_cell.angle_gamma   90.00
#
_symmetry.space_group_name_H-M   'P 1'
#
loop_
_entity.id
_entity.type
_entity.pdbx_description
1 polymer ?
#
loop_
_entity_poly.entity_id
_entity_poly.type
_entity_poly.pdbx_seq_one_letter_code
_entity_poly.pdbx_strand_id
1 'polypeptide(L)' 'MIHSPNIYDFPVSLQIARILGGDAVWVHDGQSVHFDELWMDDRADMLRLPGIVACSANHQTLETLVELACDWSRERYTD' A
#
# COMPACT_ATOMS: atom_id res chain seq x y z
N MET A 1 8.31 9.09 -6.97
CA MET A 1 7.35 9.39 -5.89
C MET A 1 6.63 8.11 -5.55
N ILE A 2 7.00 7.48 -4.44
CA ILE A 2 6.38 6.25 -3.96
C ILE A 2 5.01 6.61 -3.36
N HIS A 3 3.95 5.95 -3.82
CA HIS A 3 2.58 6.27 -3.41
C HIS A 3 2.17 5.40 -2.22
N SER A 4 2.38 5.95 -1.03
CA SER A 4 1.62 5.55 0.16
C SER A 4 0.17 6.07 0.01
N PRO A 5 -0.84 5.19 0.02
CA PRO A 5 -2.22 5.56 -0.26
C PRO A 5 -2.88 6.33 0.90
N ASN A 6 -3.82 7.22 0.53
CA ASN A 6 -4.63 7.99 1.49
C ASN A 6 -5.72 7.13 2.13
N ILE A 7 -6.01 7.38 3.42
CA ILE A 7 -6.96 6.57 4.19
C ILE A 7 -8.43 6.77 3.80
N TYR A 8 -8.78 7.90 3.18
CA TYR A 8 -10.17 8.21 2.82
C TYR A 8 -10.58 7.63 1.45
N ASP A 9 -9.61 7.32 0.57
CA ASP A 9 -9.88 6.78 -0.77
C ASP A 9 -9.61 5.26 -0.85
N PHE A 10 -8.55 4.81 -0.19
CA PHE A 10 -8.01 3.46 -0.39
C PHE A 10 -8.85 2.30 0.19
N PRO A 11 -9.55 2.43 1.33
CA PRO A 11 -10.30 1.31 1.90
C PRO A 11 -11.33 0.73 0.92
N VAL A 12 -11.96 1.57 0.09
CA VAL A 12 -12.93 1.09 -0.91
C VAL A 12 -12.24 0.23 -1.98
N SER A 13 -11.07 0.65 -2.48
CA SER A 13 -10.30 -0.15 -3.44
C SER A 13 -9.87 -1.49 -2.87
N LEU A 14 -9.42 -1.53 -1.61
CA LEU A 14 -9.08 -2.76 -0.91
C LEU A 14 -10.28 -3.72 -0.82
N GLN A 15 -11.45 -3.22 -0.42
CA GLN A 15 -12.64 -4.05 -0.34
C GLN A 15 -13.04 -4.64 -1.71
N ILE A 16 -12.94 -3.85 -2.78
CA ILE A 16 -13.21 -4.34 -4.15
C ILE A 16 -12.22 -5.43 -4.54
N ALA A 17 -10.91 -5.24 -4.31
CA ALA A 17 -9.90 -6.24 -4.62
C ALA A 17 -10.17 -7.57 -3.89
N ARG A 18 -10.55 -7.51 -2.60
CA ARG A 18 -10.90 -8.69 -1.79
C ARG A 18 -12.16 -9.38 -2.28
N ILE A 19 -13.21 -8.63 -2.64
CA ILE A 19 -14.44 -9.20 -3.21
C ILE A 19 -14.15 -9.96 -4.51
N LEU A 20 -13.16 -9.52 -5.30
CA LEU A 20 -12.74 -10.16 -6.53
C LEU A 20 -11.69 -11.29 -6.31
N GLY A 21 -11.40 -11.66 -5.07
CA GLY A 21 -10.49 -12.77 -4.72
C GLY A 21 -9.00 -12.40 -4.63
N GLY A 22 -8.67 -11.11 -4.69
CA GLY A 22 -7.31 -10.62 -4.44
C GLY A 22 -7.16 -9.96 -3.08
N ASP A 23 -6.21 -9.02 -2.97
CA ASP A 23 -5.91 -8.31 -1.73
C ASP A 23 -5.14 -7.01 -1.99
N ALA A 24 -4.82 -6.29 -0.91
CA ALA A 24 -3.69 -5.39 -0.89
C ALA A 24 -2.66 -5.81 0.16
N VAL A 25 -1.38 -5.75 -0.23
CA VAL A 25 -0.25 -6.17 0.57
C VAL A 25 0.78 -5.05 0.69
N TRP A 26 1.52 -5.07 1.79
CA TRP A 26 2.73 -4.28 1.94
C TRP A 26 3.82 -4.85 1.01
N VAL A 27 4.44 -4.03 0.18
CA VAL A 27 5.42 -4.56 -0.80
C VAL A 27 6.69 -5.07 -0.14
N HIS A 28 7.01 -4.62 1.08
CA HIS A 28 8.26 -4.94 1.76
C HIS A 28 8.30 -6.34 2.39
N ASP A 29 7.13 -6.94 2.66
CA ASP A 29 7.02 -8.26 3.28
C ASP A 29 5.90 -9.15 2.70
N GLY A 30 5.10 -8.62 1.77
CA GLY A 30 3.98 -9.31 1.14
C GLY A 30 2.79 -9.57 2.08
N GLN A 31 2.80 -9.05 3.31
CA GLN A 31 1.71 -9.24 4.25
C GLN A 31 0.50 -8.37 3.91
N SER A 32 -0.70 -8.86 4.19
CA SER A 32 -1.93 -8.10 3.99
C SER A 32 -1.92 -6.77 4.75
N VAL A 33 -2.38 -5.72 4.08
CA VAL A 33 -2.52 -4.40 4.70
C VAL A 33 -3.57 -4.44 5.81
N HIS A 34 -3.25 -3.79 6.92
CA HIS A 34 -4.12 -3.49 8.04
C HIS A 34 -4.07 -1.98 8.34
N PHE A 35 -5.06 -1.48 9.08
CA PHE A 35 -5.25 -0.04 9.34
C PHE A 35 -4.92 0.37 10.78
N ASP A 36 -4.19 -0.48 11.52
CA ASP A 36 -3.86 -0.23 12.92
C ASP A 36 -2.80 0.87 13.08
N GLU A 37 -1.98 1.06 12.04
CA GLU A 37 -0.97 2.10 11.97
C GLU A 37 -1.29 3.06 10.82
N LEU A 38 -1.20 4.35 11.10
CA LEU A 38 -1.43 5.43 10.15
C LEU A 38 -0.30 6.45 10.27
N TRP A 39 0.00 7.11 9.15
CA TRP A 39 1.00 8.15 9.07
C TRP A 39 0.34 9.49 8.72
N MET A 40 0.55 10.50 9.57
CA MET A 40 0.24 11.89 9.23
C MET A 40 1.37 12.45 8.35
N ASP A 41 1.08 12.62 7.07
CA ASP A 41 1.99 13.25 6.11
C ASP A 41 1.85 14.78 6.23
N ASP A 42 2.63 15.38 7.12
CA ASP A 42 2.61 16.82 7.40
C ASP A 42 2.94 17.69 6.18
N ARG A 43 3.69 17.16 5.20
CA ARG A 43 4.01 17.90 3.96
C ARG A 43 2.80 17.98 3.02
N ALA A 44 1.92 16.97 3.05
CA ALA A 44 0.74 16.91 2.20
C ALA A 44 -0.57 17.24 2.93
N ASP A 45 -0.55 17.39 4.26
CA ASP A 45 -1.73 17.51 5.13
C ASP A 45 -2.72 16.35 4.93
N MET A 46 -2.19 15.11 4.90
CA MET A 46 -2.96 13.89 4.62
C MET A 46 -2.65 12.76 5.59
N LEU A 47 -3.70 12.03 6.00
CA LEU A 47 -3.57 10.78 6.75
C LEU A 47 -3.47 9.58 5.78
N ARG A 48 -2.42 8.79 5.92
CA ARG A 48 -2.03 7.74 4.97
C ARG A 48 -1.70 6.41 5.66
N LEU A 49 -1.58 5.36 4.85
CA LEU A 49 -0.96 4.10 5.27
C LEU A 49 0.57 4.22 5.32
N PRO A 50 1.26 3.71 6.37
CA PRO A 50 2.70 3.84 6.51
C PRO A 50 3.45 2.84 5.62
N GLY A 51 3.62 3.17 4.34
CA GLY A 51 4.44 2.38 3.43
C GLY A 51 3.87 2.26 2.02
N ILE A 52 4.50 1.39 1.23
CA ILE A 52 4.12 1.13 -0.16
C ILE A 52 3.18 -0.05 -0.19
N VAL A 53 2.06 0.13 -0.89
CA VAL A 53 0.99 -0.86 -0.98
C VAL A 53 0.82 -1.31 -2.43
N ALA A 54 0.81 -2.62 -2.66
CA ALA A 54 0.36 -3.22 -3.91
C ALA A 54 -1.07 -3.73 -3.72
N CYS A 55 -1.98 -3.40 -4.63
CA CYS A 55 -3.39 -3.80 -4.57
C CYS A 55 -3.82 -4.37 -5.92
N SER A 56 -4.36 -5.60 -5.93
CA SER A 56 -4.79 -6.27 -7.16
C SER A 56 -5.78 -7.39 -6.85
N ALA A 57 -6.73 -7.61 -7.78
CA ALA A 57 -7.60 -8.80 -7.77
C ALA A 57 -6.87 -10.08 -8.22
N ASN A 58 -5.64 -9.96 -8.75
CA ASN A 58 -4.86 -11.08 -9.28
C ASN A 58 -3.63 -11.34 -8.39
N HIS A 59 -3.53 -12.56 -7.85
CA HIS A 59 -2.46 -12.93 -6.91
C HIS A 59 -1.06 -12.86 -7.53
N GLN A 60 -0.88 -13.35 -8.77
CA GLN A 60 0.41 -13.32 -9.47
C GLN A 60 0.91 -11.88 -9.72
N THR A 61 -0.03 -10.95 -9.92
CA THR A 61 0.31 -9.52 -9.99
C THR A 61 0.84 -9.01 -8.65
N LEU A 62 0.25 -9.41 -7.52
CA LEU A 62 0.76 -9.03 -6.20
C LEU A 62 2.17 -9.57 -5.96
N GLU A 63 2.42 -10.84 -6.28
CA GLU A 63 3.75 -11.45 -6.18
C GLU A 63 4.80 -10.67 -6.99
N THR A 64 4.47 -10.34 -8.24
CA THR A 64 5.36 -9.57 -9.13
C THR A 64 5.65 -8.17 -8.56
N LEU A 65 4.63 -7.51 -8.00
CA LEU A 65 4.78 -6.16 -7.43
C LEU A 65 5.60 -6.18 -6.13
N VAL A 66 5.44 -7.22 -5.30
CA VAL A 66 6.25 -7.43 -4.09
C VAL A 66 7.71 -7.67 -4.48
N GLU A 67 7.98 -8.58 -5.43
CA GLU A 67 9.34 -8.86 -5.90
C GLU A 67 10.02 -7.60 -6.46
N LEU A 68 9.29 -6.78 -7.21
CA LEU A 68 9.82 -5.56 -7.81
C LEU A 68 10.19 -4.49 -6.76
N ALA A 69 9.37 -4.36 -5.71
CA ALA A 69 9.37 -3.19 -4.84
C ALA A 69 9.77 -3.46 -3.38
N CYS A 70 10.08 -4.70 -3.00
CA CYS A 70 10.39 -5.06 -1.62
C CYS A 70 11.54 -4.25 -1.01
N ASP A 71 12.56 -3.94 -1.81
CA ASP A 71 13.75 -3.20 -1.38
C ASP A 71 13.65 -1.68 -1.62
N TRP A 72 12.49 -1.17 -2.07
CA TRP A 72 12.33 0.26 -2.27
C TRP A 72 12.35 1.00 -0.93
N SER A 73 12.90 2.22 -0.96
CA SER A 73 12.91 3.06 0.25
C SER A 73 11.50 3.29 0.76
N ARG A 74 11.29 3.05 2.06
CA ARG A 74 10.04 3.38 2.74
C ARG A 74 9.94 4.88 3.05
N GLU A 75 11.04 5.61 2.96
CA GLU A 75 11.05 7.06 3.11
C GLU A 75 10.51 7.72 1.85
N ARG A 76 9.32 8.33 1.97
CA ARG A 76 8.67 9.03 0.86
C ARG A 76 9.43 10.29 0.43
N TYR A 77 10.05 10.96 1.40
CA TYR A 77 10.81 12.18 1.21
C TYR A 77 12.26 11.91 1.60
N THR A 78 13.15 11.96 0.63
CA THR A 78 14.59 12.12 0.84
C THR A 78 14.84 13.61 0.75
N ASP A 79 15.18 14.23 1.88
CA ASP A 79 15.43 15.67 1.97
C ASP A 79 16.61 16.09 1.09
#